data_AF-A0A4R3TMV7-F1
#
_entry.id   AF-A0A4R3TMV7-F1
#
_cell.length_a   1.000
_cell.length_b   1.000
_cell.length_c   1.000
_cell.angle_alpha   90.00
_cell.angle_beta   90.00
_cell.angle_gamma   90.00
#
_symmetry.space_group_name_H-M   'P 1'
#
loop_
_entity.id
_entity.type
_entity.pdbx_description
1 polymer ?
#
loop_
_entity_poly.entity_id
_entity_poly.type
_entity_poly.pdbx_seq_one_letter_code
_entity_poly.pdbx_strand_id
1 'polypeptide(L)'
;MKKNIDFSEFMTAVSQENHAFIVNLHQELLHQGYRIHIKEARSGYVAAYVLHNKTIANYIFRKKGMLIRIYGAHVNEYEAVLDTLPLEMQEAISHAPVCKRLLDPHACNPKCSMGYSFFMKHAYHQKCRNGAFMFLLHPDYHPYIQSLVLHEAEAYRKELMLSQ
;
A
#
# COMPACT_ATOMS: atom_id res chain seq x y z
N MET A 1 -19.64 12.21 -17.65
CA MET A 1 -19.20 12.48 -16.26
C MET A 1 -18.76 11.18 -15.63
N LYS A 2 -17.58 11.11 -14.99
CA LYS A 2 -17.22 9.94 -14.17
C LYS A 2 -18.01 10.05 -12.87
N LYS A 3 -18.82 9.04 -12.54
CA LYS A 3 -19.52 8.94 -11.26
C LYS A 3 -18.46 8.96 -10.14
N ASN A 4 -18.59 9.89 -9.19
CA ASN A 4 -17.81 9.80 -7.96
C ASN A 4 -18.45 8.70 -7.12
N ILE A 5 -17.69 7.64 -6.85
CA ILE A 5 -18.11 6.56 -5.97
C ILE A 5 -17.76 6.98 -4.55
N ASP A 6 -18.75 6.97 -3.67
CA ASP A 6 -18.53 7.24 -2.25
C ASP A 6 -18.04 5.98 -1.51
N PHE A 7 -17.56 6.19 -0.28
CA PHE A 7 -17.03 5.11 0.55
C PHE A 7 -18.09 4.06 0.92
N SER A 8 -19.36 4.44 1.09
CA SER A 8 -20.43 3.51 1.43
C SER A 8 -20.72 2.55 0.28
N GLU A 9 -20.78 3.04 -0.96
CA GLU A 9 -20.92 2.21 -2.16
C GLU A 9 -19.75 1.24 -2.30
N PHE A 10 -18.51 1.68 -2.04
CA PHE A 10 -17.34 0.82 -2.02
C PHE A 10 -17.45 -0.31 -0.98
N MET A 11 -17.91 0.00 0.24
CA MET A 11 -18.03 -0.98 1.32
C MET A 11 -19.06 -2.07 1.01
N THR A 12 -20.07 -1.81 0.16
CA THR A 12 -21.03 -2.85 -0.26
C THR A 12 -20.37 -4.00 -1.03
N ALA A 13 -19.23 -3.76 -1.69
CA ALA A 13 -18.51 -4.79 -2.43
C ALA A 13 -17.45 -5.52 -1.59
N VAL A 14 -17.08 -4.98 -0.42
CA VAL A 14 -16.06 -5.56 0.46
C VAL A 14 -16.64 -6.79 1.18
N SER A 15 -15.86 -7.87 1.32
CA SER A 15 -16.26 -9.03 2.12
C SER A 15 -16.43 -8.65 3.60
N GLN A 16 -17.48 -9.18 4.24
CA GLN A 16 -17.89 -8.79 5.60
C GLN A 16 -16.74 -8.89 6.63
N GLU A 17 -15.88 -9.92 6.50
CA GLU A 17 -14.72 -10.16 7.37
C GLU A 17 -13.72 -8.99 7.39
N ASN A 18 -13.69 -8.18 6.33
CA ASN A 18 -12.78 -7.05 6.17
C ASN A 18 -13.41 -5.70 6.55
N HIS A 19 -14.71 -5.64 6.85
CA HIS A 19 -15.42 -4.37 7.04
C HIS A 19 -14.84 -3.55 8.19
N ALA A 20 -14.74 -4.15 9.38
CA ALA A 20 -14.27 -3.46 10.58
C ALA A 20 -12.85 -2.88 10.39
N PHE A 21 -11.96 -3.68 9.81
CA PHE A 21 -10.60 -3.26 9.50
C PHE A 21 -10.56 -2.05 8.56
N ILE A 22 -11.29 -2.10 7.44
CA ILE A 22 -11.28 -1.00 6.47
C ILE A 22 -11.88 0.26 7.08
N VAL A 23 -12.97 0.16 7.83
CA VAL A 23 -13.59 1.31 8.50
C VAL A 23 -12.60 1.95 9.48
N ASN A 24 -11.93 1.14 10.31
CA ASN A 24 -10.98 1.66 11.28
C ASN A 24 -9.77 2.33 10.60
N LEU A 25 -9.15 1.68 9.61
CA LEU A 25 -8.03 2.26 8.88
C LEU A 25 -8.46 3.51 8.09
N HIS A 26 -9.69 3.52 7.57
CA HIS A 26 -10.25 4.69 6.90
C HIS A 26 -10.32 5.90 7.84
N GLN A 27 -10.90 5.73 9.03
CA GLN A 27 -11.01 6.83 10.01
C GLN A 27 -9.64 7.34 10.44
N GLU A 28 -8.69 6.45 10.71
CA GLU A 28 -7.33 6.83 11.09
C GLU A 28 -6.67 7.66 9.98
N LEU A 29 -6.74 7.22 8.73
CA LEU A 29 -6.18 7.95 7.61
C LEU A 29 -6.86 9.30 7.38
N LEU A 30 -8.19 9.40 7.56
CA LEU A 30 -8.91 10.68 7.49
C LEU A 30 -8.46 11.66 8.58
N HIS A 31 -8.28 11.20 9.83
CA HIS A 31 -7.74 12.03 10.91
C HIS A 31 -6.34 12.56 10.60
N GLN A 32 -5.57 11.79 9.84
CA GLN A 32 -4.24 12.20 9.37
C GLN A 32 -4.27 13.10 8.12
N GLY A 33 -5.44 13.47 7.61
CA GLY A 33 -5.62 14.38 6.48
C GLY A 33 -5.61 13.72 5.11
N TYR A 34 -5.52 12.38 5.04
CA TYR A 34 -5.65 11.66 3.78
C TYR A 34 -7.07 11.71 3.26
N ARG A 35 -7.21 11.58 1.94
CA ARG A 35 -8.50 11.43 1.26
C ARG A 35 -8.52 10.13 0.48
N ILE A 36 -9.69 9.51 0.37
CA ILE A 36 -9.88 8.32 -0.46
C ILE A 36 -10.43 8.73 -1.84
N HIS A 37 -9.82 8.21 -2.90
CA HIS A 37 -10.30 8.34 -4.27
C HIS A 37 -10.69 6.98 -4.81
N ILE A 38 -11.98 6.80 -5.13
CA ILE A 38 -12.54 5.52 -5.54
C ILE A 38 -12.94 5.59 -7.01
N LYS A 39 -12.56 4.55 -7.76
CA LYS A 39 -12.87 4.39 -9.19
C LYS A 39 -13.28 2.97 -9.47
N GLU A 40 -14.18 2.78 -10.43
CA GLU A 40 -14.47 1.47 -10.99
C GLU A 40 -13.23 0.90 -11.69
N ALA A 41 -13.12 -0.42 -11.61
CA ALA A 41 -12.14 -1.23 -12.30
C ALA A 41 -12.81 -2.50 -12.81
N ARG A 42 -12.12 -3.23 -13.70
CA ARG A 42 -12.64 -4.45 -14.35
C ARG A 42 -13.22 -5.50 -13.39
N SER A 43 -12.76 -5.53 -12.14
CA SER A 43 -13.18 -6.53 -11.14
C SER A 43 -13.77 -5.92 -9.87
N GLY A 44 -14.33 -4.72 -9.94
CA GLY A 44 -14.89 -4.01 -8.77
C GLY A 44 -14.31 -2.61 -8.69
N TYR A 45 -13.61 -2.29 -7.61
CA TYR A 45 -13.08 -0.95 -7.38
C TYR A 45 -11.56 -0.91 -7.25
N VAL A 46 -11.00 0.29 -7.46
CA VAL A 46 -9.71 0.70 -6.91
C VAL A 46 -9.96 1.90 -6.02
N ALA A 47 -9.59 1.80 -4.75
CA ALA A 47 -9.71 2.88 -3.78
C ALA A 47 -8.31 3.28 -3.29
N ALA A 48 -7.94 4.54 -3.51
CA ALA A 48 -6.59 5.06 -3.28
C ALA A 48 -6.59 6.10 -2.16
N TYR A 49 -5.74 5.93 -1.16
CA TYR A 49 -5.50 6.94 -0.13
C TYR A 49 -4.42 7.91 -0.57
N VAL A 50 -4.75 9.21 -0.60
CA VAL A 50 -3.93 10.27 -1.18
C VAL A 50 -3.80 11.44 -0.21
N LEU A 51 -2.59 11.97 -0.10
CA LEU A 51 -2.27 13.23 0.57
C LEU A 51 -1.36 14.06 -0.35
N HIS A 52 -1.67 15.34 -0.58
CA HIS A 52 -0.91 16.26 -1.46
C HIS A 52 -0.44 15.64 -2.80
N ASN A 53 -1.32 14.88 -3.46
CA ASN A 53 -1.10 14.15 -4.73
C ASN A 53 -0.23 12.89 -4.67
N LYS A 54 0.24 12.46 -3.49
CA LYS A 54 0.92 11.17 -3.32
C LYS A 54 -0.05 10.13 -2.78
N THR A 55 -0.04 8.97 -3.43
CA THR A 55 -0.80 7.81 -3.00
C THR A 55 0.08 6.93 -2.12
N ILE A 56 -0.38 6.60 -0.91
CA ILE A 56 0.34 5.72 0.02
C ILE A 56 -0.17 4.28 -0.01
N ALA A 57 -1.46 4.08 -0.30
CA ALA A 57 -2.05 2.75 -0.36
C ALA A 57 -3.24 2.69 -1.31
N ASN A 58 -3.44 1.53 -1.92
CA ASN A 58 -4.61 1.21 -2.74
C ASN A 58 -5.25 -0.09 -2.29
N TYR A 59 -6.57 -0.11 -2.13
CA TYR A 59 -7.34 -1.35 -2.25
C TYR A 59 -7.62 -1.65 -3.72
N ILE A 60 -7.45 -2.91 -4.12
CA ILE A 60 -7.59 -3.36 -5.51
C ILE A 60 -8.39 -4.65 -5.52
N PHE A 61 -9.59 -4.62 -6.10
CA PHE A 61 -10.36 -5.83 -6.30
C PHE A 61 -9.76 -6.71 -7.42
N ARG A 62 -9.67 -8.01 -7.16
CA ARG A 62 -9.23 -9.05 -8.10
C ARG A 62 -10.14 -10.27 -7.98
N LYS A 63 -10.07 -11.15 -8.98
CA LYS A 63 -10.85 -12.40 -9.01
C LYS A 63 -10.66 -13.28 -7.76
N LYS A 64 -9.46 -13.27 -7.16
CA LYS A 64 -9.11 -14.10 -5.98
C LYS A 64 -9.33 -13.38 -4.63
N GLY A 65 -9.99 -12.23 -4.64
CA GLY A 65 -10.18 -11.41 -3.44
C GLY A 65 -9.56 -10.03 -3.58
N MET A 66 -9.70 -9.25 -2.51
CA MET A 66 -9.21 -7.88 -2.48
C MET A 66 -7.75 -7.83 -2.02
N LEU A 67 -6.93 -7.08 -2.75
CA LEU A 67 -5.55 -6.84 -2.40
C LEU A 67 -5.41 -5.44 -1.80
N ILE A 68 -4.43 -5.26 -0.93
CA ILE A 68 -3.88 -3.94 -0.61
C ILE A 68 -2.50 -3.82 -1.24
N ARG A 69 -2.25 -2.70 -1.92
CA ARG A 69 -0.92 -2.29 -2.34
C ARG A 69 -0.49 -1.12 -1.48
N ILE A 70 0.71 -1.21 -0.89
CA ILE A 70 1.32 -0.14 -0.09
C ILE A 70 2.49 0.42 -0.88
N TYR A 71 2.52 1.74 -1.03
CA TYR A 71 3.62 2.46 -1.66
C TYR A 71 4.62 2.88 -0.59
N GLY A 72 5.40 1.93 -0.08
CA GLY A 72 6.39 2.16 0.99
C GLY A 72 7.60 2.97 0.54
N ALA A 73 7.41 4.26 0.22
CA ALA A 73 8.50 5.16 -0.18
C ALA A 73 9.46 5.40 0.99
N HIS A 74 8.98 5.29 2.22
CA HIS A 74 9.72 5.51 3.46
C HIS A 74 10.06 4.21 4.18
N VAL A 75 10.05 3.06 3.48
CA VAL A 75 10.27 1.74 4.10
C VAL A 75 11.53 1.68 4.97
N ASN A 76 12.57 2.44 4.64
CA ASN A 76 13.82 2.50 5.38
C ASN A 76 13.66 3.13 6.79
N GLU A 77 12.60 3.90 7.02
CA GLU A 77 12.29 4.47 8.34
C GLU A 77 11.61 3.47 9.27
N TYR A 78 11.08 2.38 8.74
CA TYR A 78 10.31 1.40 9.50
C TYR A 78 10.67 -0.06 9.15
N GLU A 79 11.92 -0.33 8.77
CA GLU A 79 12.40 -1.68 8.44
C GLU A 79 12.16 -2.68 9.59
N ALA A 80 12.28 -2.22 10.84
CA ALA A 80 11.98 -3.05 12.01
C ALA A 80 10.56 -3.62 12.01
N VAL A 81 9.58 -2.94 11.39
CA VAL A 81 8.21 -3.45 11.22
C VAL A 81 8.19 -4.64 10.26
N LEU A 82 9.02 -4.64 9.21
CA LEU A 82 9.10 -5.75 8.25
C LEU A 82 9.51 -7.06 8.95
N ASP A 83 10.36 -6.96 9.97
CA ASP A 83 10.83 -8.11 10.74
C ASP A 83 9.76 -8.71 11.66
N THR A 84 8.66 -7.99 11.89
CA THR A 84 7.52 -8.46 12.68
C THR A 84 6.44 -9.15 11.85
N LEU A 85 6.52 -9.06 10.52
CA LEU A 85 5.51 -9.63 9.63
C LEU A 85 5.46 -11.17 9.77
N PRO A 86 4.29 -11.80 9.55
CA PRO A 86 4.20 -13.25 9.40
C PRO A 86 5.10 -13.75 8.27
N LEU A 87 5.55 -15.01 8.38
CA LEU A 87 6.48 -15.61 7.41
C LEU A 87 5.94 -15.51 5.98
N GLU A 88 4.66 -15.76 5.77
CA GLU A 88 4.00 -15.72 4.47
C GLU A 88 4.05 -14.31 3.83
N MET A 89 3.94 -13.26 4.65
CA MET A 89 4.07 -11.88 4.17
C MET A 89 5.52 -11.53 3.83
N GLN A 90 6.48 -11.98 4.64
CA GLN A 90 7.91 -11.81 4.35
C GLN A 90 8.31 -12.56 3.07
N GLU A 91 7.82 -13.78 2.87
CA GLU A 91 8.01 -14.56 1.65
C GLU A 91 7.37 -13.86 0.44
N ALA A 92 6.19 -13.28 0.58
CA ALA A 92 5.56 -12.51 -0.49
C ALA A 92 6.41 -11.30 -0.91
N ILE A 93 6.99 -10.57 0.04
CA ILE A 93 7.95 -9.49 -0.23
C ILE A 93 9.21 -10.04 -0.92
N SER A 94 9.75 -11.14 -0.40
CA SER A 94 10.99 -11.76 -0.91
C SER A 94 10.82 -12.30 -2.33
N HIS A 95 9.66 -12.82 -2.69
CA HIS A 95 9.31 -13.29 -4.03
C HIS A 95 8.80 -12.17 -4.95
N ALA A 96 8.57 -10.97 -4.43
CA ALA A 96 8.13 -9.84 -5.26
C ALA A 96 9.17 -9.52 -6.36
N PRO A 97 8.73 -9.01 -7.52
CA PRO A 97 9.63 -8.69 -8.63
C PRO A 97 10.73 -7.73 -8.22
N VAL A 98 11.95 -8.01 -8.68
CA VAL A 98 13.09 -7.09 -8.52
C VAL A 98 12.79 -5.78 -9.25
N CYS A 99 13.23 -4.65 -8.67
CA CYS A 99 13.15 -3.39 -9.38
C CYS A 99 14.17 -3.37 -10.52
N LYS A 100 13.70 -3.55 -11.75
CA LYS A 100 14.56 -3.47 -12.95
C LYS A 100 15.26 -2.12 -13.07
N ARG A 101 14.63 -1.02 -12.64
CA ARG A 101 15.21 0.32 -12.69
C ARG A 101 16.36 0.57 -11.71
N LEU A 102 16.38 -0.17 -10.60
CA LEU A 102 17.53 -0.14 -9.67
C LEU A 102 18.75 -0.89 -10.24
N LEU A 103 18.51 -1.85 -11.14
CA LEU A 103 19.58 -2.59 -11.83
C LEU A 103 20.06 -1.87 -13.11
N ASP A 104 19.14 -1.27 -13.84
CA ASP A 104 19.37 -0.52 -15.08
C ASP A 104 18.48 0.74 -15.10
N PRO A 105 19.05 1.96 -14.99
CA PRO A 105 18.29 3.21 -15.00
C PRO A 105 17.38 3.39 -16.22
N HIS A 106 17.69 2.76 -17.35
CA HIS A 106 16.89 2.85 -18.59
C HIS A 106 15.80 1.77 -18.68
N ALA A 107 15.80 0.78 -17.79
CA ALA A 107 14.75 -0.23 -17.73
C ALA A 107 13.42 0.36 -17.21
N CYS A 108 12.30 -0.32 -17.54
CA CYS A 108 10.90 0.09 -17.25
C CYS A 108 10.39 1.30 -18.07
N ASN A 109 9.09 1.56 -17.95
CA ASN A 109 8.46 2.70 -18.63
C ASN A 109 8.99 4.06 -18.10
N PRO A 110 9.03 5.13 -18.92
CA PRO A 110 9.57 6.43 -18.51
C PRO A 110 8.93 7.02 -17.25
N LYS A 111 7.66 6.74 -16.97
CA LYS A 111 6.92 7.24 -15.80
C LYS A 111 7.17 6.43 -14.51
N CYS A 112 8.02 5.40 -14.53
CA CYS A 112 8.32 4.59 -13.36
C CYS A 112 9.12 5.39 -12.32
N SER A 113 8.60 5.51 -11.10
CA SER A 113 9.23 6.26 -10.01
C SER A 113 10.35 5.50 -9.27
N MET A 114 10.94 4.47 -9.90
CA MET A 114 11.88 3.54 -9.26
C MET A 114 11.25 2.74 -8.10
N GLY A 115 11.90 1.65 -7.71
CA GLY A 115 11.47 0.78 -6.61
C GLY A 115 12.13 1.15 -5.29
N TYR A 116 12.18 0.19 -4.37
CA TYR A 116 12.71 0.37 -3.02
C TYR A 116 13.94 -0.50 -2.80
N SER A 117 14.84 -0.01 -1.96
CA SER A 117 15.96 -0.78 -1.41
C SER A 117 15.89 -0.71 0.11
N PHE A 118 15.79 -1.87 0.77
CA PHE A 118 15.58 -1.97 2.22
C PHE A 118 16.11 -3.30 2.78
N PHE A 119 16.25 -3.39 4.10
CA PHE A 119 16.54 -4.62 4.82
C PHE A 119 15.28 -5.26 5.43
N MET A 120 15.24 -6.59 5.42
CA MET A 120 14.26 -7.39 6.13
C MET A 120 14.95 -8.68 6.60
N LYS A 121 14.92 -8.98 7.90
CA LYS A 121 15.63 -10.10 8.55
C LYS A 121 17.11 -10.17 8.17
N HIS A 122 17.78 -9.01 8.11
CA HIS A 122 19.18 -8.85 7.68
C HIS A 122 19.46 -9.17 6.21
N ALA A 123 18.44 -9.50 5.40
CA ALA A 123 18.57 -9.64 3.96
C ALA A 123 18.29 -8.30 3.27
N TYR A 124 19.13 -7.93 2.31
CA TYR A 124 18.94 -6.74 1.50
C TYR A 124 18.03 -7.04 0.30
N HIS A 125 17.02 -6.22 0.09
CA HIS A 125 16.01 -6.40 -0.95
C HIS A 125 15.92 -5.17 -1.86
N GLN A 126 15.86 -5.40 -3.18
CA GLN A 126 15.59 -4.36 -4.18
C GLN A 126 14.31 -4.66 -4.95
N LYS A 127 13.18 -4.14 -4.50
CA LYS A 127 11.85 -4.58 -4.97
C LYS A 127 11.10 -3.52 -5.75
N CYS A 128 10.34 -3.98 -6.75
CA CYS A 128 9.54 -3.12 -7.61
C CYS A 128 8.46 -2.39 -6.81
N ARG A 129 8.34 -1.06 -6.98
CA ARG A 129 7.35 -0.20 -6.32
C ARG A 129 5.94 -0.75 -6.31
N ASN A 130 5.51 -1.32 -7.44
CA ASN A 130 4.15 -1.80 -7.63
C ASN A 130 3.91 -3.23 -7.13
N GLY A 131 4.97 -3.95 -6.76
CA GLY A 131 4.91 -5.35 -6.37
C GLY A 131 5.46 -5.67 -4.98
N ALA A 132 6.32 -4.81 -4.41
CA ALA A 132 7.02 -5.07 -3.15
C ALA A 132 6.05 -5.36 -1.99
N PHE A 133 5.06 -4.49 -1.80
CA PHE A 133 4.08 -4.59 -0.71
C PHE A 133 2.69 -4.71 -1.32
N MET A 134 2.34 -5.93 -1.74
CA MET A 134 1.04 -6.24 -2.33
C MET A 134 0.50 -7.52 -1.71
N PHE A 135 -0.43 -7.36 -0.78
CA PHE A 135 -0.93 -8.45 0.07
C PHE A 135 -2.40 -8.72 -0.18
N LEU A 136 -2.81 -9.98 -0.03
CA LEU A 136 -4.23 -10.32 0.08
C LEU A 136 -4.76 -9.76 1.39
N LEU A 137 -5.92 -9.12 1.34
CA LEU A 137 -6.57 -8.67 2.54
C LEU A 137 -7.29 -9.85 3.20
N HIS A 138 -6.78 -10.24 4.36
CA HIS A 138 -7.28 -11.34 5.18
C HIS A 138 -7.17 -10.97 6.66
N PRO A 139 -8.12 -11.37 7.53
CA PRO A 139 -8.10 -11.04 8.96
C PRO A 139 -6.76 -11.29 9.66
N ASP A 140 -6.10 -12.41 9.37
CA ASP A 140 -4.79 -12.76 9.96
C ASP A 140 -3.68 -11.74 9.68
N TYR A 141 -3.82 -10.97 8.60
CA TYR A 141 -2.82 -9.99 8.17
C TYR A 141 -3.21 -8.55 8.51
N HIS A 142 -4.43 -8.30 9.02
CA HIS A 142 -4.93 -6.96 9.30
C HIS A 142 -4.01 -6.11 10.19
N PRO A 143 -3.53 -6.59 11.35
CA PRO A 143 -2.69 -5.76 12.23
C PRO A 143 -1.38 -5.34 11.55
N TYR A 144 -0.79 -6.24 10.76
CA TYR A 144 0.47 -5.99 10.06
C TYR A 144 0.29 -5.03 8.89
N ILE A 145 -0.79 -5.21 8.10
CA ILE A 145 -1.16 -4.29 7.03
C ILE A 145 -1.44 -2.90 7.60
N GLN A 146 -2.19 -2.80 8.70
CA GLN A 146 -2.44 -1.53 9.38
C GLN A 146 -1.12 -0.88 9.79
N SER A 147 -0.24 -1.63 10.45
CA SER A 147 1.07 -1.12 10.86
C SER A 147 1.87 -0.56 9.68
N LEU A 148 2.00 -1.30 8.58
CA LEU A 148 2.72 -0.84 7.39
C LEU A 148 2.12 0.42 6.77
N VAL A 149 0.79 0.49 6.66
CA VAL A 149 0.10 1.66 6.09
C VAL A 149 0.28 2.88 6.98
N LEU A 150 0.14 2.74 8.30
CA LEU A 150 0.22 3.86 9.23
C LEU A 150 1.64 4.40 9.37
N HIS A 151 2.67 3.55 9.35
CA HIS A 151 4.06 4.03 9.35
C HIS A 151 4.39 4.80 8.07
N GLU A 152 3.98 4.31 6.89
CA GLU A 152 4.14 5.06 5.64
C GLU A 152 3.35 6.37 5.65
N ALA A 153 2.15 6.37 6.23
CA ALA A 153 1.34 7.57 6.36
C ALA A 153 2.01 8.62 7.25
N GLU A 154 2.52 8.21 8.41
CA GLU A 154 3.22 9.07 9.34
C GLU A 154 4.52 9.62 8.75
N ALA A 155 5.34 8.76 8.14
CA ALA A 155 6.60 9.16 7.50
C ALA A 155 6.36 10.20 6.39
N TYR A 156 5.37 9.96 5.52
CA TYR A 156 5.03 10.92 4.47
C TYR A 156 4.55 12.26 5.03
N ARG A 157 3.81 12.27 6.14
CA ARG A 157 3.41 13.52 6.81
C ARG A 157 4.61 14.26 7.40
N LYS A 158 5.57 13.55 7.99
CA LYS A 158 6.82 14.14 8.50
C LYS A 158 7.61 14.78 7.36
N GLU A 159 7.76 14.09 6.23
CA GLU A 159 8.40 14.62 5.00
C GLU A 159 7.76 15.95 4.57
N LEU A 160 6.43 16.01 4.54
CA LEU A 160 5.68 17.23 4.18
C LEU A 160 5.87 18.38 5.17
N MET A 161 6.01 18.10 6.46
CA MET A 161 6.25 19.14 7.47
C MET A 161 7.67 19.71 7.39
N LEU A 162 8.66 18.88 7.03
CA LEU A 162 10.06 19.29 6.88
C LEU A 162 10.34 20.02 5.57
N SER A 163 9.45 19.85 4.58
CA SER A 163 9.59 20.46 3.25
C SER A 163 8.89 21.82 3.12
N GLN A 164 8.37 22.37 4.23
CA GLN A 164 7.71 23.68 4.33
C GLN A 164 8.61 24.67 5.07
#